data_AF-A0A7C1GA79-F1
#
_entry.id   AF-A0A7C1GA79-F1
#
_cell.length_a   1.000
_cell.length_b   1.000
_cell.length_c   1.000
_cell.angle_alpha   90.00
_cell.angle_beta   90.00
_cell.angle_gamma   90.00
#
_symmetry.space_group_name_H-M   'P 1'
#
loop_
_entity.id
_entity.type
_entity.pdbx_description
1 polymer ?
#
loop_
_entity_poly.entity_id
_entity_poly.type
_entity_poly.pdbx_seq_one_letter_code
_entity_poly.pdbx_strand_id
1 'polypeptide(L)'
;MKKEKEYQPVSGYLMLLITLLLIIVPILGIIFMKMIWLIAFIIIGVVLVWRVIDTFKAAFDVDDYVHFLDIQSEARINYIAYAREIAGAMLKRQQATAIVAARIKIVEGAVGMVEMALDALSKKQIIELDEERKANMVSNLMVVLTSDKDVAPVVNTGSIY
;
A
#
# COMPACT_ATOMS: atom_id res chain seq x y z
N MET A 1 6.12 27.57 -29.77
CA MET A 1 4.91 27.18 -30.54
C MET A 1 4.52 25.78 -30.07
N LYS A 2 3.47 25.57 -29.28
CA LYS A 2 2.06 25.75 -29.61
C LYS A 2 1.26 25.82 -28.30
N LYS A 3 0.23 26.67 -28.30
CA LYS A 3 -0.68 26.97 -27.19
C LYS A 3 -1.38 25.70 -26.69
N GLU A 4 -1.29 25.43 -25.40
CA GLU A 4 -2.20 24.50 -24.71
C GLU A 4 -3.61 25.08 -24.80
N LYS A 5 -4.51 24.34 -25.44
CA LYS A 5 -5.94 24.62 -25.36
C LYS A 5 -6.39 24.11 -24.00
N GLU A 6 -6.73 25.02 -23.09
CA GLU A 6 -7.64 24.73 -21.98
C GLU A 6 -8.86 24.00 -22.54
N TYR A 7 -8.94 22.71 -22.27
CA TYR A 7 -10.14 21.93 -22.53
C TYR A 7 -10.92 21.90 -21.23
N GLN A 8 -11.73 22.93 -21.02
CA GLN A 8 -12.80 22.84 -20.02
C GLN A 8 -13.69 21.65 -20.39
N PRO A 9 -14.18 20.87 -19.42
CA PRO A 9 -15.09 19.78 -19.72
C PRO A 9 -16.29 20.42 -20.40
N VAL A 10 -16.41 20.20 -21.70
CA VAL A 10 -17.62 20.50 -22.46
C VAL A 10 -18.63 19.42 -22.05
N SER A 11 -19.05 19.55 -20.79
CA SER A 11 -20.40 19.44 -20.30
C SER A 11 -21.17 18.35 -20.99
N GLY A 12 -21.45 17.24 -20.30
CA GLY A 12 -22.35 16.19 -20.77
C GLY A 12 -23.68 16.74 -21.31
N TYR A 13 -24.06 17.97 -20.94
CA TYR A 13 -25.17 18.73 -21.54
C TYR A 13 -24.98 19.06 -23.03
N LEU A 14 -23.78 19.39 -23.53
CA LEU A 14 -23.55 19.61 -24.97
C LEU A 14 -23.74 18.29 -25.76
N MET A 15 -23.28 17.18 -25.20
CA MET A 15 -23.47 15.86 -25.80
C MET A 15 -24.95 15.44 -25.81
N LEU A 16 -25.66 15.67 -24.71
CA LEU A 16 -27.12 15.47 -24.65
C LEU A 16 -27.85 16.37 -25.65
N LEU A 17 -27.42 17.63 -25.80
CA LEU A 17 -28.00 18.59 -26.75
C LEU A 17 -27.77 18.13 -28.19
N ILE A 18 -26.55 17.70 -28.55
CA ILE A 18 -26.24 17.17 -29.89
C ILE A 18 -27.07 15.91 -30.17
N THR A 19 -27.18 15.00 -29.21
CA THR A 19 -27.96 13.75 -29.36
C THR A 19 -29.45 14.06 -29.55
N LEU A 20 -29.99 15.01 -28.78
CA LEU A 20 -31.38 15.44 -28.86
C LEU A 20 -31.68 16.14 -30.19
N LEU A 21 -30.79 17.01 -30.67
CA LEU A 21 -30.94 17.73 -31.95
C LEU A 21 -30.93 16.76 -33.13
N LEU A 22 -30.05 15.75 -33.08
CA LEU A 22 -29.87 14.75 -34.13
C LEU A 22 -31.06 13.78 -34.24
N ILE A 23 -31.85 13.61 -33.18
CA ILE A 23 -33.10 12.82 -33.18
C ILE A 23 -34.31 13.70 -33.55
N ILE A 24 -34.39 14.92 -33.04
CA ILE A 24 -35.58 15.79 -33.23
C ILE A 24 -35.70 16.33 -34.65
N VAL A 25 -34.60 16.75 -35.27
CA VAL A 25 -34.62 17.34 -36.63
C VAL A 25 -35.16 16.35 -37.68
N PRO A 26 -34.73 15.07 -37.71
CA PRO A 26 -35.31 14.08 -38.60
C PRO A 26 -36.79 13.77 -38.33
N ILE A 27 -37.21 13.72 -37.06
CA ILE A 27 -38.61 13.42 -36.68
C ILE A 27 -39.54 14.53 -37.17
N LEU A 28 -39.16 15.80 -37.01
CA LEU A 28 -39.90 16.94 -37.56
C LEU A 28 -39.98 16.86 -39.09
N GLY A 29 -38.89 16.47 -39.77
CA GLY A 29 -38.86 16.26 -41.21
C GLY A 29 -39.82 15.15 -41.67
N ILE A 30 -39.92 14.04 -40.93
CA ILE A 30 -40.82 12.93 -41.24
C ILE A 30 -42.30 13.37 -41.13
N ILE A 31 -42.64 14.15 -40.10
CA ILE A 31 -44.01 14.65 -39.89
C ILE A 31 -44.42 15.61 -41.02
N PHE A 32 -43.52 16.49 -41.46
CA PHE A 32 -43.83 17.52 -42.45
C PHE A 32 -43.81 17.00 -43.90
N MET A 33 -42.88 16.10 -44.23
CA MET A 33 -42.67 15.65 -45.62
C MET A 33 -43.15 14.22 -45.91
N LYS A 34 -43.67 13.48 -44.91
CA LYS A 34 -44.11 12.07 -45.02
C LYS A 34 -43.12 11.16 -45.76
N MET A 35 -41.82 11.44 -45.64
CA MET A 35 -40.79 10.74 -46.40
C MET A 35 -40.18 9.61 -45.58
N ILE A 36 -40.59 8.38 -45.88
CA ILE A 36 -40.18 7.16 -45.16
C ILE A 36 -38.65 6.92 -45.20
N TRP A 37 -37.97 7.44 -46.23
CA TRP A 37 -36.52 7.32 -46.43
C TRP A 37 -35.68 8.04 -45.36
N LEU A 38 -36.25 8.98 -44.60
CA LEU A 38 -35.53 9.69 -43.52
C LEU A 38 -35.17 8.79 -42.31
N ILE A 39 -35.79 7.61 -42.19
CA ILE A 39 -35.47 6.63 -41.14
C ILE A 39 -34.01 6.17 -41.24
N ALA A 40 -33.45 6.06 -42.45
CA ALA A 40 -32.07 5.65 -42.67
C ALA A 40 -31.05 6.63 -42.05
N PHE A 41 -31.35 7.94 -42.08
CA PHE A 41 -30.48 8.96 -41.48
C PHE A 41 -30.46 8.88 -39.94
N ILE A 42 -31.59 8.52 -39.31
CA ILE A 42 -31.66 8.34 -37.85
C ILE A 42 -30.76 7.17 -37.42
N ILE A 43 -30.80 6.05 -38.16
CA ILE A 43 -29.99 4.87 -37.85
C ILE A 43 -28.49 5.19 -37.93
N ILE A 44 -28.05 5.88 -38.98
CA ILE A 44 -26.64 6.32 -39.14
C ILE A 44 -26.24 7.26 -38.00
N GLY A 45 -27.15 8.17 -37.64
CA GLY A 45 -26.98 9.09 -36.54
C GLY A 45 -26.71 8.43 -35.19
N VAL A 46 -27.54 7.44 -34.83
CA VAL A 46 -27.40 6.67 -33.58
C VAL A 46 -26.08 5.90 -33.55
N VAL A 47 -25.67 5.30 -34.67
CA VAL A 47 -24.39 4.57 -34.78
C VAL A 47 -23.19 5.50 -34.59
N LEU A 48 -23.23 6.71 -35.18
CA LEU A 48 -22.17 7.70 -35.01
C LEU A 48 -22.06 8.15 -33.55
N VAL A 49 -23.18 8.37 -32.87
CA VAL A 49 -23.19 8.75 -31.44
C VAL A 49 -22.60 7.64 -30.59
N TRP A 50 -22.97 6.37 -30.82
CA TRP A 50 -22.43 5.24 -30.07
C TRP A 50 -20.91 5.10 -30.23
N ARG A 51 -20.39 5.24 -31.46
CA ARG A 51 -18.95 5.18 -31.75
C ARG A 51 -18.16 6.32 -31.09
N VAL A 52 -18.77 7.51 -31.03
CA VAL A 52 -18.16 8.68 -30.39
C VAL A 52 -18.12 8.51 -28.88
N ILE A 53 -19.18 7.95 -28.26
CA ILE A 53 -19.24 7.65 -26.83
C ILE A 53 -18.12 6.70 -26.40
N ASP A 54 -17.89 5.61 -27.15
CA ASP A 54 -16.82 4.66 -26.83
C ASP A 54 -15.44 5.30 -26.94
N THR A 55 -15.27 6.21 -27.91
CA THR A 55 -14.01 6.97 -28.09
C THR A 55 -13.80 7.96 -26.94
N PHE A 56 -14.87 8.58 -26.43
CA PHE A 56 -14.80 9.44 -25.25
C PHE A 56 -14.50 8.62 -23.99
N LYS A 57 -15.15 7.48 -23.78
CA LYS A 57 -14.95 6.65 -22.58
C LYS A 57 -13.52 6.09 -22.48
N ALA A 58 -12.89 5.79 -23.62
CA ALA A 58 -11.49 5.37 -23.69
C ALA A 58 -10.48 6.51 -23.47
N ALA A 59 -10.86 7.76 -23.73
CA ALA A 59 -10.01 8.93 -23.48
C ALA A 59 -10.05 9.41 -22.01
N PHE A 60 -11.06 8.99 -21.25
CA PHE A 60 -11.30 9.43 -19.87
C PHE A 60 -10.94 8.37 -18.80
N ASP A 61 -10.27 7.26 -19.16
CA ASP A 61 -9.72 6.29 -18.17
C ASP A 61 -8.37 6.73 -17.57
N VAL A 62 -8.21 8.05 -17.35
CA VAL A 62 -7.06 8.61 -16.62
C VAL A 62 -7.58 9.63 -15.61
N ASP A 63 -8.43 9.16 -14.70
CA ASP A 63 -8.65 9.84 -13.43
C ASP A 63 -7.65 9.31 -12.40
N ASP A 64 -6.36 9.67 -12.55
CA ASP A 64 -5.42 9.54 -11.43
C ASP A 64 -4.29 10.57 -11.49
N TYR A 65 -4.61 11.83 -11.17
CA TYR A 65 -3.63 12.90 -11.00
C TYR A 65 -2.64 12.63 -9.84
N VAL A 66 -2.99 11.71 -8.93
CA VAL A 66 -2.14 11.32 -7.79
C VAL A 66 -0.99 10.41 -8.24
N HIS A 67 -1.13 9.73 -9.38
CA HIS A 67 -0.14 8.79 -9.89
C HIS A 67 1.09 9.48 -10.56
N PHE A 68 0.93 10.71 -11.05
CA PHE A 68 2.00 11.40 -11.79
C PHE A 68 3.06 12.08 -10.91
N LEU A 69 2.71 12.45 -9.68
CA LEU A 69 3.67 13.06 -8.74
C LEU A 69 4.56 12.01 -8.06
N ASP A 70 4.05 10.79 -7.87
CA ASP A 70 4.82 9.68 -7.31
C ASP A 70 5.95 9.26 -8.26
N ILE A 71 5.64 9.06 -9.55
CA ILE A 71 6.62 8.59 -10.55
C ILE A 71 7.81 9.57 -10.69
N GLN A 72 7.57 10.88 -10.67
CA GLN A 72 8.67 11.86 -10.80
C GLN A 72 9.56 11.96 -9.55
N SER A 73 9.00 11.73 -8.36
CA SER A 73 9.77 11.70 -7.12
C SER A 73 10.51 10.36 -6.93
N GLU A 74 9.89 9.23 -7.28
CA GLU A 74 10.51 7.90 -7.31
C GLU A 74 11.65 7.83 -8.32
N ALA A 75 11.51 8.40 -9.52
CA ALA A 75 12.56 8.41 -10.53
C ALA A 75 13.80 9.22 -10.10
N ARG A 76 13.59 10.34 -9.40
CA ARG A 76 14.69 11.17 -8.89
C ARG A 76 15.42 10.49 -7.74
N ILE A 77 14.72 9.81 -6.83
CA ILE A 77 15.33 9.02 -5.75
C ILE A 77 16.08 7.80 -6.30
N ASN A 78 15.52 7.10 -7.30
CA ASN A 78 16.18 5.97 -7.93
C ASN A 78 17.52 6.36 -8.58
N TYR A 79 17.61 7.52 -9.25
CA TYR A 79 18.87 7.96 -9.88
C TYR A 79 20.00 8.22 -8.87
N ILE A 80 19.70 8.77 -7.69
CA ILE A 80 20.68 8.97 -6.59
C ILE A 80 20.99 7.67 -5.85
N ALA A 81 20.04 6.72 -5.81
CA ALA A 81 20.26 5.37 -5.25
C ALA A 81 21.22 4.51 -6.09
N TYR A 82 21.40 4.81 -7.38
CA TYR A 82 22.40 4.15 -8.23
C TYR A 82 23.85 4.64 -8.00
N ALA A 83 24.08 5.63 -7.14
CA ALA A 83 25.43 5.93 -6.67
C ALA A 83 25.94 4.70 -5.89
N ARG A 84 26.85 3.93 -6.50
CA ARG A 84 27.46 2.70 -5.96
C ARG A 84 27.92 2.83 -4.49
N GLU A 85 28.27 4.03 -4.07
CA GLU A 85 28.67 4.38 -2.71
C GLU A 85 27.49 4.49 -1.71
N ILE A 86 26.35 5.05 -2.15
CA ILE A 86 25.15 5.24 -1.31
C ILE A 86 24.34 3.95 -1.21
N ALA A 87 24.31 3.13 -2.27
CA ALA A 87 23.65 1.81 -2.25
C ALA A 87 24.19 0.91 -1.13
N GLY A 88 25.52 0.91 -0.92
CA GLY A 88 26.15 0.17 0.17
C GLY A 88 25.80 0.70 1.55
N ALA A 89 25.75 2.03 1.74
CA ALA A 89 25.35 2.65 2.99
C ALA A 89 23.86 2.42 3.32
N MET A 90 23.00 2.48 2.30
CA MET A 90 21.57 2.22 2.40
C MET A 90 21.29 0.75 2.75
N LEU A 91 21.93 -0.19 2.05
CA LEU A 91 21.81 -1.62 2.36
C LEU A 91 22.27 -1.93 3.78
N LYS A 92 23.41 -1.36 4.21
CA LYS A 92 23.89 -1.52 5.61
C LYS A 92 22.88 -0.99 6.63
N ARG A 93 22.27 0.16 6.37
CA ARG A 93 21.23 0.73 7.26
C ARG A 93 19.96 -0.13 7.29
N GLN A 94 19.53 -0.64 6.14
CA GLN A 94 18.38 -1.54 6.07
C GLN A 94 18.63 -2.86 6.80
N GLN A 95 19.81 -3.46 6.61
CA GLN A 95 20.21 -4.66 7.35
C GLN A 95 20.28 -4.40 8.84
N ALA A 96 20.88 -3.29 9.29
CA ALA A 96 20.90 -2.93 10.71
C ALA A 96 19.47 -2.77 11.28
N THR A 97 18.56 -2.17 10.53
CA THR A 97 17.16 -2.01 10.92
C THR A 97 16.46 -3.37 11.03
N ALA A 98 16.65 -4.25 10.04
CA ALA A 98 16.09 -5.59 10.03
C ALA A 98 16.65 -6.47 11.17
N ILE A 99 17.95 -6.35 11.47
CA ILE A 99 18.59 -7.04 12.59
C ILE A 99 17.97 -6.56 13.91
N VAL A 100 17.83 -5.25 14.13
CA VAL A 100 17.20 -4.72 15.35
C VAL A 100 15.75 -5.18 15.48
N ALA A 101 14.96 -5.13 14.40
CA ALA A 101 13.59 -5.61 14.40
C ALA A 101 13.49 -7.11 14.77
N ALA A 102 14.39 -7.94 14.24
CA ALA A 102 14.48 -9.35 14.62
C ALA A 102 14.86 -9.52 16.11
N ARG A 103 15.80 -8.71 16.62
CA ARG A 103 16.21 -8.76 18.04
C ARG A 103 15.07 -8.41 18.98
N ILE A 104 14.26 -7.41 18.64
CA ILE A 104 13.07 -7.06 19.43
C ILE A 104 12.12 -8.26 19.53
N LYS A 105 11.84 -8.94 18.40
CA LYS A 105 10.97 -10.13 18.39
C LYS A 105 11.53 -11.30 19.21
N ILE A 106 12.84 -11.51 19.18
CA ILE A 106 13.50 -12.53 20.01
C ILE A 106 13.33 -12.21 21.50
N VAL A 107 13.57 -10.95 21.90
CA VAL A 107 13.43 -10.52 23.29
C VAL A 107 11.98 -10.60 23.77
N GLU A 108 11.01 -10.18 22.95
CA GLU A 108 9.57 -10.31 23.26
C GLU A 108 9.19 -11.78 23.55
N GLY A 109 9.63 -12.70 22.69
CA GLY A 109 9.40 -14.13 22.90
C GLY A 109 10.08 -14.67 24.15
N ALA A 110 11.34 -14.27 24.41
CA ALA A 110 12.10 -14.70 25.58
C ALA A 110 11.45 -14.23 26.89
N VAL A 111 11.02 -12.97 26.98
CA VAL A 111 10.33 -12.45 28.18
C VAL A 111 9.07 -13.24 28.47
N GLY A 112 8.26 -13.54 27.44
CA GLY A 112 7.06 -14.36 27.61
C GLY A 112 7.37 -15.79 28.08
N MET A 113 8.43 -16.42 27.57
CA MET A 113 8.87 -17.74 28.03
C MET A 113 9.31 -17.72 29.50
N VAL A 114 10.04 -16.68 29.93
CA VAL A 114 10.47 -16.51 31.32
C VAL A 114 9.27 -16.28 32.26
N GLU A 115 8.32 -15.44 31.86
CA GLU A 115 7.11 -15.17 32.62
C GLU A 115 6.29 -16.45 32.84
N MET A 116 6.05 -17.23 31.77
CA MET A 116 5.35 -18.51 31.86
C MET A 116 6.08 -19.51 32.77
N ALA A 117 7.41 -19.57 32.69
CA ALA A 117 8.20 -20.46 33.54
C ALA A 117 8.09 -20.08 35.01
N LEU A 118 8.20 -18.80 35.35
CA LEU A 118 8.09 -18.30 36.72
C LEU A 118 6.69 -18.51 37.30
N ASP A 119 5.63 -18.24 36.52
CA ASP A 119 4.25 -18.48 36.94
C ASP A 119 3.99 -19.98 37.20
N ALA A 120 4.48 -20.86 36.33
CA ALA A 120 4.36 -22.31 36.51
C ALA A 120 5.12 -22.81 37.76
N LEU A 121 6.30 -22.27 38.05
CA LEU A 121 7.08 -22.61 39.23
C LEU A 121 6.42 -22.12 40.52
N SER A 122 5.86 -20.91 40.50
CA SER A 122 5.12 -20.32 41.63
C SER A 122 3.85 -21.11 41.94
N LYS A 123 3.04 -21.46 40.92
CA LYS A 123 1.83 -22.26 41.08
C LYS A 123 2.08 -23.64 41.68
N LYS A 124 3.21 -24.27 41.33
CA LYS A 124 3.59 -25.58 41.85
C LYS A 124 4.26 -25.50 43.23
N GLN A 125 4.45 -24.31 43.79
CA GLN A 125 5.15 -24.07 45.06
C GLN A 125 6.52 -24.76 45.15
N ILE A 126 7.22 -24.90 44.00
CA ILE A 126 8.50 -25.61 43.94
C ILE A 126 9.63 -24.74 44.50
N ILE A 127 9.49 -23.40 44.43
CA ILE A 127 10.54 -22.45 44.77
C ILE A 127 9.92 -21.23 45.46
N GLU A 128 10.48 -20.83 46.61
CA GLU A 128 10.24 -19.50 47.21
C GLU A 128 11.22 -18.50 46.58
N LEU A 129 10.68 -17.57 45.80
CA LEU A 129 11.45 -16.51 45.14
C LEU A 129 11.19 -15.20 45.89
N ASP A 130 12.22 -14.71 46.58
CA ASP A 130 12.30 -13.29 46.94
C ASP A 130 12.53 -12.44 45.67
N GLU A 131 12.31 -11.13 45.76
CA GLU A 131 12.45 -10.23 44.60
C GLU A 131 13.87 -10.23 44.02
N GLU A 132 14.89 -10.47 44.85
CA GLU A 132 16.29 -10.52 44.43
C GLU A 132 16.62 -11.78 43.61
N ARG A 133 16.21 -12.96 44.09
CA ARG A 133 16.34 -14.26 43.40
C ARG A 133 15.52 -14.27 42.12
N LYS A 134 14.34 -13.65 42.12
CA LYS A 134 13.52 -13.50 40.91
C LYS A 134 14.25 -12.69 39.85
N ALA A 135 14.81 -11.53 40.21
CA ALA A 135 15.59 -10.70 39.30
C ALA A 135 16.83 -11.43 38.76
N ASN A 136 17.56 -12.15 39.62
CA ASN A 136 18.72 -12.95 39.24
C ASN A 136 18.34 -14.08 38.27
N MET A 137 17.23 -14.77 38.52
CA MET A 137 16.77 -15.85 37.66
C MET A 137 16.26 -15.34 36.30
N VAL A 138 15.51 -14.24 36.28
CA VAL A 138 15.11 -13.57 35.02
C VAL A 138 16.35 -13.16 34.23
N SER A 139 17.34 -12.54 34.87
CA SER A 139 18.59 -12.13 34.21
C SER A 139 19.31 -13.33 33.57
N ASN A 140 19.50 -14.41 34.33
CA ASN A 140 20.17 -15.62 33.83
C ASN A 140 19.40 -16.26 32.68
N LEU A 141 18.08 -16.37 32.78
CA LEU A 141 17.25 -16.94 31.72
C LEU A 141 17.23 -16.06 30.48
N MET A 142 17.17 -14.73 30.64
CA MET A 142 17.23 -13.79 29.53
C MET A 142 18.56 -13.90 28.78
N VAL A 143 19.68 -14.00 29.50
CA VAL A 143 21.00 -14.21 28.88
C VAL A 143 21.03 -15.53 28.10
N VAL A 144 20.49 -16.62 28.67
CA VAL A 144 20.46 -17.93 28.00
C VAL A 144 19.56 -17.94 26.77
N LEU A 145 18.36 -17.34 26.85
CA LEU A 145 17.36 -17.37 25.78
C LEU A 145 17.65 -16.38 24.65
N THR A 146 18.36 -15.29 24.92
CA THR A 146 18.62 -14.23 23.93
C THR A 146 20.03 -14.23 23.37
N SER A 147 20.91 -15.11 23.87
CA SER A 147 22.28 -15.24 23.35
C SER A 147 22.32 -15.97 22.02
N ASP A 148 23.11 -15.44 21.09
CA ASP A 148 23.41 -16.05 19.79
C ASP A 148 24.46 -17.17 19.86
N LYS A 149 25.15 -17.33 21.00
CA LYS A 149 26.19 -18.32 21.21
C LYS A 149 25.79 -19.26 22.33
N ASP A 150 26.27 -20.51 22.28
CA ASP A 150 26.10 -21.49 23.35
C ASP A 150 26.51 -20.87 24.70
N VAL A 151 25.52 -20.62 25.57
CA VAL A 151 25.74 -19.98 26.87
C VAL A 151 26.16 -21.05 27.86
N ALA A 152 27.37 -20.92 28.41
CA ALA A 152 27.74 -21.69 29.59
C ALA A 152 26.93 -21.15 30.78
N PRO A 153 26.10 -21.97 31.46
CA PRO A 153 25.31 -21.50 32.58
C PRO A 153 26.27 -20.98 33.66
N VAL A 154 26.09 -19.73 34.07
CA VAL A 154 26.83 -19.16 35.21
C VAL A 154 26.20 -19.72 36.48
N VAL A 155 26.61 -20.94 36.85
CA VAL A 155 26.21 -21.56 38.11
C VAL A 155 26.86 -20.76 39.22
N ASN A 156 26.09 -19.87 39.86
CA ASN A 156 26.53 -19.19 41.05
C ASN A 156 26.57 -20.20 42.20
N THR A 157 27.77 -20.67 42.55
CA THR A 157 28.04 -21.52 43.72
C THR A 157 28.24 -20.68 45.01
N GLY A 158 27.81 -19.42 45.01
CA GLY A 158 27.86 -18.53 46.16
C GLY A 158 26.96 -19.03 47.29
N SER A 159 27.60 -19.66 48.27
CA SER A 159 27.17 -19.97 49.65
C SER A 159 25.67 -19.86 49.93
N ILE A 160 25.02 -21.02 50.03
CA ILE A 160 23.79 -21.17 50.81
C ILE A 160 24.20 -21.13 52.30
N TYR A 161 24.48 -19.93 52.84
CA TYR A 161 24.53 -19.64 54.27
C TYR A 161 24.13 -18.19 54.52
#